data_AF-A0A562NXL6-F1
#
_entry.id   AF-A0A562NXL6-F1
#
_cell.length_a   1.000
_cell.length_b   1.000
_cell.length_c   1.000
_cell.angle_alpha   90.00
_cell.angle_beta   90.00
_cell.angle_gamma   90.00
#
_symmetry.space_group_name_H-M   'P 1'
#
loop_
_entity.id
_entity.type
_entity.pdbx_description
1 polymer ?
#
loop_
_entity_poly.entity_id
_entity_poly.type
_entity_poly.pdbx_seq_one_letter_code
_entity_poly.pdbx_strand_id
1 'polypeptide(L)'
;MKPILSALMLSVLLTLGPAYAQQGYEPPLAGPEDMPQDQDRDRGDPLKDGLEGALQNLLRDVEPHMEAIGRELEGAMSEFGPVFEDLSSLMDDIGNYQAPERLENGDILIRRRADAPPPPPVGDALQNMLRPRAEDDPRLNPRRPADDPPRDIPLEEAQPPAYELDL
;
A
#
# COMPACT_ATOMS: atom_id res chain seq x y z
N MET A 1 -32.01 -5.99 -25.87
CA MET A 1 -31.80 -7.36 -26.41
C MET A 1 -30.31 -7.67 -26.51
N LYS A 2 -29.60 -7.88 -25.40
CA LYS A 2 -28.17 -8.26 -25.35
C LYS A 2 -27.72 -9.15 -24.15
N PRO A 3 -28.57 -9.71 -23.26
CA PRO A 3 -28.05 -10.65 -22.25
C PRO A 3 -28.04 -12.12 -22.72
N ILE A 4 -28.72 -12.45 -23.82
CA ILE A 4 -28.91 -13.86 -24.25
C ILE A 4 -27.67 -14.42 -24.95
N LEU A 5 -26.79 -13.58 -25.52
CA LEU A 5 -25.56 -14.05 -26.17
C LEU A 5 -24.46 -14.49 -25.19
N SER A 6 -24.41 -13.94 -23.97
CA SER A 6 -23.38 -14.33 -22.98
C SER A 6 -23.60 -15.72 -22.38
N ALA A 7 -24.86 -16.14 -22.21
CA ALA A 7 -25.16 -17.46 -21.65
C ALA A 7 -24.83 -18.60 -22.63
N LEU A 8 -24.91 -18.34 -23.93
CA LEU A 8 -24.65 -19.36 -24.97
C LEU A 8 -23.13 -19.59 -25.19
N MET A 9 -22.29 -18.57 -24.95
CA MET A 9 -20.84 -18.73 -25.00
C MET A 9 -20.28 -19.55 -23.83
N LEU A 10 -20.90 -19.46 -22.65
CA LEU A 10 -20.48 -20.25 -21.48
C LEU A 10 -20.96 -21.71 -21.54
N SER A 11 -22.08 -22.00 -22.22
CA SER A 11 -22.56 -23.39 -22.41
C SER A 11 -21.80 -24.16 -23.49
N VAL A 12 -21.24 -23.47 -24.50
CA VAL A 12 -20.38 -24.09 -25.52
C VAL A 12 -18.99 -24.43 -24.96
N LEU A 13 -18.48 -23.66 -23.98
CA LEU A 13 -17.17 -23.93 -23.38
C LEU A 13 -17.15 -25.10 -22.39
N LEU A 14 -18.30 -25.54 -21.86
CA LEU A 14 -18.34 -26.55 -20.78
C LEU A 14 -18.65 -27.98 -21.26
N THR A 15 -18.96 -28.19 -22.54
CA THR A 15 -19.28 -29.53 -23.10
C THR A 15 -18.11 -30.21 -23.82
N LEU A 16 -16.95 -29.54 -23.95
CA LEU A 16 -15.71 -30.21 -24.35
C LEU A 16 -15.07 -30.89 -23.13
N GLY A 17 -15.69 -32.00 -22.72
CA GLY A 17 -15.10 -32.93 -21.77
C GLY A 17 -13.75 -33.49 -22.27
N PRO A 18 -12.98 -34.15 -21.38
CA PRO A 18 -11.66 -34.68 -21.68
C PRO A 18 -11.79 -35.96 -22.53
N ALA A 19 -12.17 -35.82 -23.80
CA ALA A 19 -12.18 -36.93 -24.76
C ALA A 19 -10.78 -37.21 -25.36
N TYR A 20 -9.77 -36.39 -25.05
CA TYR A 20 -8.39 -36.53 -25.55
C TYR A 20 -7.48 -37.36 -24.62
N ALA A 21 -8.02 -38.24 -23.78
CA ALA A 21 -7.21 -39.04 -22.84
C ALA A 21 -7.07 -40.53 -23.20
N GLN A 22 -7.57 -40.98 -24.36
CA GLN A 22 -7.52 -42.41 -24.75
C GLN A 22 -7.14 -42.60 -26.22
N GLN A 23 -6.19 -41.82 -26.75
CA GLN A 23 -5.40 -42.31 -27.86
C GLN A 23 -4.22 -43.07 -27.25
N GLY A 24 -4.31 -44.40 -27.28
CA GLY A 24 -3.24 -45.29 -26.88
C GLY A 24 -1.99 -44.95 -27.67
N TYR A 25 -1.10 -44.18 -27.05
CA TYR A 25 0.25 -43.97 -27.53
C TYR A 25 0.99 -45.29 -27.34
N GLU A 26 1.12 -46.05 -28.42
CA GLU A 26 2.04 -47.17 -28.49
C GLU A 26 3.36 -46.62 -29.03
N PRO A 27 4.37 -46.39 -28.17
CA PRO A 27 5.66 -45.89 -28.64
C PRO A 27 6.26 -46.94 -29.59
N PRO A 28 6.83 -46.52 -30.73
CA PRO A 28 7.59 -47.45 -31.56
C PRO A 28 8.71 -48.04 -30.70
N LEU A 29 8.77 -49.37 -30.61
CA LEU A 29 9.92 -50.06 -30.05
C LEU A 29 11.15 -49.60 -30.83
N ALA A 30 12.00 -48.80 -30.17
CA ALA A 30 13.29 -48.42 -30.71
C ALA A 30 14.08 -49.72 -30.98
N GLY A 31 14.16 -50.10 -32.25
CA GLY A 31 15.19 -51.03 -32.68
C GLY A 31 16.56 -50.46 -32.28
N PRO A 32 17.52 -51.28 -31.88
CA PRO A 32 18.84 -50.80 -31.49
C PRO A 32 19.62 -50.43 -32.75
N GLU A 33 19.30 -49.32 -33.41
CA GLU A 33 20.13 -48.74 -34.46
C GLU A 33 19.68 -47.31 -34.78
N ASP A 34 20.64 -46.39 -34.73
CA ASP A 34 20.59 -44.98 -35.13
C ASP A 34 19.92 -43.95 -34.20
N MET A 35 20.35 -43.94 -32.94
CA MET A 35 20.45 -42.67 -32.20
C MET A 35 21.78 -41.99 -32.58
N PRO A 36 21.77 -40.77 -33.17
CA PRO A 36 22.99 -39.99 -33.33
C PRO A 36 23.64 -39.82 -31.96
N GLN A 37 24.82 -40.40 -31.78
CA GLN A 37 25.60 -40.28 -30.55
C GLN A 37 25.96 -38.81 -30.33
N ASP A 38 25.40 -38.23 -29.25
CA ASP A 38 26.04 -37.32 -28.28
C ASP A 38 27.29 -36.53 -28.74
N GLN A 39 27.23 -35.84 -29.89
CA GLN A 39 28.29 -34.91 -30.33
C GLN A 39 27.95 -33.43 -30.15
N ASP A 40 26.75 -33.11 -29.67
CA ASP A 40 26.30 -31.71 -29.52
C ASP A 40 26.02 -31.31 -28.06
N ARG A 41 26.60 -32.00 -27.06
CA ARG A 41 26.50 -31.58 -25.65
C ARG A 41 27.57 -30.59 -25.20
N ASP A 42 28.54 -30.26 -26.05
CA ASP A 42 29.67 -29.36 -25.72
C ASP A 42 29.74 -28.11 -26.62
N ARG A 43 28.74 -27.91 -27.48
CA ARG A 43 28.57 -26.65 -28.20
C ARG A 43 27.55 -25.83 -27.41
N GLY A 44 28.06 -24.94 -26.54
CA GLY A 44 27.24 -23.96 -25.84
C GLY A 44 26.21 -23.37 -26.80
N ASP A 45 24.94 -23.37 -26.40
CA ASP A 45 23.87 -22.90 -27.25
C ASP A 45 24.15 -21.42 -27.59
N PRO A 46 24.44 -21.07 -28.86
CA PRO A 46 24.81 -19.71 -29.23
C PRO A 46 23.68 -18.71 -28.93
N LEU A 47 22.44 -19.20 -28.80
CA LEU A 47 21.31 -18.42 -28.32
C LEU A 47 21.44 -18.06 -26.84
N LYS A 48 21.90 -19.02 -26.01
CA LYS A 48 22.14 -18.83 -24.59
C LYS A 48 23.29 -17.84 -24.36
N ASP A 49 24.38 -17.99 -25.11
CA ASP A 49 25.53 -17.08 -25.01
C ASP A 49 25.16 -15.64 -25.44
N GLY A 50 24.31 -15.50 -26.46
CA GLY A 50 23.75 -14.21 -26.88
C GLY A 50 22.82 -13.58 -25.84
N LEU A 51 22.00 -14.39 -25.17
CA LEU A 51 21.11 -13.94 -24.09
C LEU A 51 21.90 -13.51 -22.85
N GLU A 52 22.93 -14.26 -22.44
CA GLU A 52 23.81 -13.89 -21.34
C GLU A 52 24.54 -12.58 -21.61
N GLY A 53 25.10 -12.40 -22.82
CA GLY A 53 25.73 -11.15 -23.22
C GLY A 53 24.77 -9.95 -23.20
N ALA A 54 23.53 -10.14 -23.66
CA ALA A 54 22.50 -9.11 -23.61
C ALA A 54 22.11 -8.73 -22.17
N LEU A 55 21.93 -9.71 -21.28
CA LEU A 55 21.68 -9.47 -19.86
C LEU A 55 22.86 -8.75 -19.19
N GLN A 56 24.09 -9.15 -19.49
CA GLN A 56 25.28 -8.56 -18.88
C GLN A 56 25.43 -7.07 -19.26
N ASN A 57 25.12 -6.72 -20.51
CA ASN A 57 25.10 -5.32 -20.95
C ASN A 57 23.97 -4.54 -20.27
N LEU A 58 22.77 -5.10 -20.18
CA LEU A 58 21.65 -4.47 -19.46
C LEU A 58 22.00 -4.22 -17.99
N LEU A 59 22.61 -5.19 -17.32
CA LEU A 59 23.08 -5.07 -15.94
C LEU A 59 24.12 -3.95 -15.80
N ARG A 60 25.08 -3.86 -16.71
CA ARG A 60 26.10 -2.79 -16.72
C ARG A 60 25.47 -1.40 -16.93
N ASP A 61 24.43 -1.31 -17.74
CA ASP A 61 23.71 -0.05 -17.98
C ASP A 61 22.86 0.36 -16.76
N VAL A 62 22.31 -0.61 -16.02
CA VAL A 62 21.43 -0.40 -14.86
C VAL A 62 22.21 -0.24 -13.54
N GLU A 63 23.39 -0.83 -13.41
CA GLU A 63 24.29 -0.74 -12.25
C GLU A 63 24.45 0.70 -11.69
N PRO A 64 24.81 1.72 -12.49
CA PRO A 64 24.96 3.09 -11.97
C PRO A 64 23.64 3.69 -11.45
N HIS A 65 22.50 3.28 -12.01
CA HIS A 65 21.18 3.70 -11.55
C HIS A 65 20.82 3.05 -10.22
N MET A 66 21.11 1.75 -10.06
CA MET A 66 20.92 1.04 -8.80
C MET A 66 21.81 1.61 -7.69
N GLU A 67 23.04 1.99 -8.00
CA GLU A 67 23.94 2.63 -7.04
C GLU A 67 23.42 4.01 -6.60
N ALA A 68 22.86 4.79 -7.53
CA ALA A 68 22.21 6.07 -7.21
C ALA A 68 21.00 5.88 -6.29
N ILE A 69 20.11 4.94 -6.61
CA ILE A 69 18.95 4.60 -5.78
C ILE A 69 19.40 4.11 -4.40
N GLY A 70 20.46 3.29 -4.34
CA GLY A 70 21.04 2.81 -3.09
C GLY A 70 21.49 3.95 -2.18
N ARG A 71 22.22 4.93 -2.72
CA ARG A 71 22.67 6.11 -1.96
C ARG A 71 21.52 6.99 -1.47
N GLU A 72 20.50 7.20 -2.32
CA GLU A 72 19.30 7.95 -1.92
C GLU A 72 18.53 7.24 -0.82
N LEU A 73 18.36 5.92 -0.95
CA LEU A 73 17.70 5.09 0.05
C LEU A 73 18.47 5.07 1.37
N GLU A 74 19.80 4.99 1.34
CA GLU A 74 20.65 5.08 2.54
C GLU A 74 20.44 6.42 3.28
N GLY A 75 20.38 7.53 2.54
CA GLY A 75 20.06 8.84 3.09
C GLY A 75 18.68 8.88 3.74
N ALA A 76 17.65 8.41 3.03
CA ALA A 76 16.29 8.35 3.55
C ALA A 76 16.16 7.42 4.78
N MET A 77 16.81 6.26 4.77
CA MET A 77 16.82 5.35 5.92
C MET A 77 17.53 5.97 7.12
N SER A 78 18.57 6.77 6.91
CA SER A 78 19.24 7.49 8.00
C SER A 78 18.37 8.60 8.59
N GLU A 79 17.57 9.28 7.76
CA GLU A 79 16.65 10.34 8.19
C GLU A 79 15.41 9.78 8.92
N PHE A 80 14.78 8.73 8.37
CA PHE A 80 13.55 8.15 8.89
C PHE A 80 13.76 7.00 9.87
N GLY A 81 14.96 6.43 9.94
CA GLY A 81 15.31 5.33 10.84
C GLY A 81 14.86 5.57 12.30
N PRO A 82 15.24 6.70 12.92
CA PRO A 82 14.80 7.03 14.28
C PRO A 82 13.27 7.13 14.43
N VAL A 83 12.57 7.63 13.40
CA VAL A 83 11.10 7.72 13.41
C VAL A 83 10.47 6.33 13.37
N PHE A 84 11.04 5.39 12.60
CA PHE A 84 10.58 4.01 12.55
C PHE A 84 10.85 3.27 13.85
N GLU A 85 11.98 3.52 14.51
CA GLU A 85 12.29 2.97 15.84
C GLU A 85 11.24 3.43 16.87
N ASP A 86 10.99 4.74 16.93
CA ASP A 86 9.97 5.33 17.80
C ASP A 86 8.57 4.74 17.52
N LEU A 87 8.20 4.59 16.24
CA LEU A 87 6.93 4.00 15.84
C LEU A 87 6.83 2.52 16.22
N SER A 88 7.92 1.76 16.07
CA SER A 88 7.97 0.35 16.47
C SER A 88 7.71 0.21 17.96
N SER A 89 8.33 1.06 18.79
CA SER A 89 8.09 1.05 20.24
C SER A 89 6.64 1.32 20.60
N LEU A 90 5.94 2.18 19.84
CA LEU A 90 4.51 2.44 20.06
C LEU A 90 3.62 1.30 19.56
N MET A 91 3.98 0.65 18.44
CA MET A 91 3.27 -0.54 17.95
C MET A 91 3.33 -1.68 18.96
N ASP A 92 4.47 -1.88 19.61
CA ASP A 92 4.64 -2.90 20.64
C ASP A 92 3.75 -2.63 21.87
N ASP A 93 3.46 -1.37 22.20
CA ASP A 93 2.56 -0.98 23.31
C ASP A 93 1.07 -1.19 22.97
N ILE A 94 0.68 -1.45 21.71
CA ILE A 94 -0.75 -1.63 21.35
C ILE A 94 -1.42 -2.73 22.17
N GLY A 95 -0.69 -3.82 22.47
CA GLY A 95 -1.21 -4.93 23.26
C GLY A 95 -1.64 -4.54 24.68
N ASN A 96 -1.14 -3.41 25.19
CA ASN A 96 -1.45 -2.87 26.51
C ASN A 96 -2.76 -2.10 26.57
N TYR A 97 -3.52 -2.03 25.47
CA TYR A 97 -4.81 -1.37 25.40
C TYR A 97 -5.98 -2.36 25.27
N GLN A 98 -7.17 -1.87 25.59
CA GLN A 98 -8.43 -2.57 25.47
C GLN A 98 -9.04 -2.35 24.08
N ALA A 99 -10.11 -3.09 23.78
CA ALA A 99 -10.84 -2.89 22.53
C ALA A 99 -11.42 -1.45 22.45
N PRO A 100 -11.57 -0.88 21.24
CA PRO A 100 -12.12 0.46 21.08
C PRO A 100 -13.58 0.57 21.53
N GLU A 101 -13.90 1.63 22.29
CA GLU A 101 -15.25 1.98 22.74
C GLU A 101 -15.72 3.25 22.00
N ARG A 102 -16.90 3.22 21.38
CA ARG A 102 -17.47 4.40 20.72
C ARG A 102 -18.34 5.19 21.70
N LEU A 103 -18.04 6.46 21.86
CA LEU A 103 -18.75 7.39 22.73
C LEU A 103 -20.01 7.97 22.04
N GLU A 104 -20.87 8.63 22.83
CA GLU A 104 -22.13 9.23 22.34
C GLU A 104 -21.91 10.33 21.30
N ASN A 105 -20.79 11.06 21.39
CA ASN A 105 -20.39 12.07 20.42
C ASN A 105 -19.79 11.49 19.12
N GLY A 106 -19.56 10.17 19.06
CA GLY A 106 -18.94 9.47 17.93
C GLY A 106 -17.42 9.27 18.04
N ASP A 107 -16.76 9.82 19.07
CA ASP A 107 -15.34 9.60 19.29
C ASP A 107 -15.05 8.16 19.72
N ILE A 108 -13.80 7.72 19.51
CA ILE A 108 -13.32 6.41 19.90
C ILE A 108 -12.36 6.56 21.09
N LEU A 109 -12.68 5.90 22.19
CA LEU A 109 -11.81 5.79 23.36
C LEU A 109 -11.15 4.41 23.38
N ILE A 110 -9.82 4.40 23.42
CA ILE A 110 -9.02 3.18 23.59
C ILE A 110 -8.35 3.26 24.96
N ARG A 111 -8.86 2.47 25.92
CA ARG A 111 -8.38 2.54 27.30
C ARG A 111 -7.18 1.64 27.49
N ARG A 112 -6.20 2.11 28.27
CA ARG A 112 -5.08 1.28 28.71
C ARG A 112 -5.55 0.22 29.70
N ARG A 113 -4.91 -0.95 29.70
CA ARG A 113 -5.16 -2.01 30.67
C ARG A 113 -4.62 -1.62 32.05
N ALA A 114 -5.29 -2.06 33.12
CA ALA A 114 -4.93 -1.69 34.49
C ALA A 114 -3.62 -2.35 34.97
N ASP A 115 -3.29 -3.51 34.41
CA ASP A 115 -2.10 -4.31 34.67
C ASP A 115 -0.93 -4.00 33.72
N ALA A 116 -1.14 -3.11 32.75
CA ALA A 116 -0.08 -2.75 31.82
C ALA A 116 1.05 -1.96 32.52
N PRO A 117 2.33 -2.20 32.16
CA PRO A 117 3.46 -1.37 32.60
C PRO A 117 3.26 0.07 32.14
N PRO A 118 3.90 1.14 32.64
CA PRO A 118 3.70 2.51 32.13
C PRO A 118 3.88 2.64 30.59
N PRO A 119 3.20 3.59 29.91
CA PRO A 119 3.35 3.74 28.47
C PRO A 119 4.78 4.19 28.14
N PRO A 120 5.36 3.69 27.04
CA PRO A 120 6.63 4.22 26.57
C PRO A 120 6.47 5.70 26.20
N PRO A 121 7.52 6.51 26.39
CA PRO A 121 7.52 7.88 25.88
C PRO A 121 7.42 7.85 24.36
N VAL A 122 6.69 8.81 23.78
CA VAL A 122 6.78 9.06 22.34
C VAL A 122 8.17 9.65 22.09
N GLY A 123 8.96 9.00 21.24
CA GLY A 123 10.31 9.46 20.96
C GLY A 123 10.33 10.81 20.25
N ASP A 124 11.43 11.54 20.47
CA ASP A 124 11.59 12.93 20.02
C ASP A 124 11.53 13.05 18.49
N ALA A 125 12.02 12.04 17.75
CA ALA A 125 12.06 12.09 16.29
C ALA A 125 10.64 12.07 15.70
N LEU A 126 9.81 11.13 16.14
CA LEU A 126 8.40 11.07 15.75
C LEU A 126 7.63 12.31 16.22
N GLN A 127 7.86 12.76 17.45
CA GLN A 127 7.18 13.94 17.98
C GLN A 127 7.52 15.22 17.20
N ASN A 128 8.77 15.42 16.82
CA ASN A 128 9.21 16.57 16.03
C ASN A 128 8.63 16.54 14.62
N MET A 129 8.50 15.35 14.01
CA MET A 129 7.88 15.19 12.69
C MET A 129 6.38 15.52 12.71
N LEU A 130 5.66 15.11 13.76
CA LEU A 130 4.21 15.34 13.88
C LEU A 130 3.85 16.76 14.36
N ARG A 131 4.82 17.51 14.86
CA ARG A 131 4.58 18.88 15.32
C ARG A 131 4.22 19.76 14.11
N PRO A 132 3.12 20.53 14.16
CA PRO A 132 2.83 21.52 13.14
C PRO A 132 4.02 22.46 12.97
N ARG A 133 4.32 22.87 11.73
CA ARG A 133 5.27 23.97 11.53
C ARG A 133 4.76 25.17 12.31
N ALA A 134 5.66 25.93 12.94
CA ALA A 134 5.28 27.05 13.82
C ALA A 134 4.36 28.08 13.14
N GLU A 135 4.45 28.19 11.81
CA GLU A 135 3.60 29.06 10.97
C GLU A 135 2.14 28.59 10.89
N ASP A 136 1.91 27.28 10.98
CA ASP A 136 0.60 26.62 10.91
C ASP A 136 -0.02 26.40 12.30
N ASP A 137 0.71 26.68 13.39
CA ASP A 137 0.19 26.54 14.75
C ASP A 137 -0.84 27.65 15.04
N PRO A 138 -2.15 27.34 15.15
CA PRO A 138 -3.19 28.34 15.35
C PRO A 138 -3.05 29.09 16.68
N ARG A 139 -2.28 28.54 17.64
CA ARG A 139 -2.00 29.19 18.92
C ARG A 139 -0.95 30.29 18.79
N LEU A 140 0.01 30.11 17.89
CA LEU A 140 1.07 31.07 17.62
C LEU A 140 0.64 32.09 16.55
N ASN A 141 -0.27 31.70 15.65
CA ASN A 141 -0.76 32.54 14.58
C ASN A 141 -2.30 32.47 14.46
N PRO A 142 -3.05 33.14 15.35
CA PRO A 142 -4.50 33.15 15.30
C PRO A 142 -4.98 33.83 14.01
N ARG A 143 -5.74 33.09 13.17
CA ARG A 143 -6.35 33.63 11.95
C ARG A 143 -7.17 34.88 12.29
N ARG A 144 -6.97 35.98 11.55
CA ARG A 144 -7.82 37.15 11.75
C ARG A 144 -9.19 36.85 11.14
N PRO A 145 -10.29 37.34 11.75
CA PRO A 145 -11.64 37.21 11.16
C PRO A 145 -11.76 37.79 9.74
N ALA A 146 -10.83 38.66 9.33
CA ALA A 146 -10.74 39.21 7.98
C ALA A 146 -10.16 38.22 6.94
N ASP A 147 -9.53 37.13 7.39
CA ASP A 147 -8.99 36.07 6.53
C ASP A 147 -10.03 34.96 6.28
N ASP A 148 -11.18 35.01 6.95
CA ASP A 148 -12.34 34.17 6.62
C ASP A 148 -12.97 34.68 5.31
N PRO A 149 -13.33 33.80 4.35
CA PRO A 149 -14.15 34.20 3.23
C PRO A 149 -15.46 34.81 3.78
N PRO A 150 -15.98 35.90 3.18
CA PRO A 150 -17.17 36.57 3.69
C PRO A 150 -18.28 35.53 3.86
N ARG A 151 -18.69 35.33 5.12
CA ARG A 151 -19.84 34.49 5.41
C ARG A 151 -21.04 35.26 4.89
N ASP A 152 -21.66 34.76 3.82
CA ASP A 152 -22.97 35.22 3.39
C ASP A 152 -23.97 34.86 4.50
N ILE A 153 -24.05 35.70 5.52
CA ILE A 153 -25.09 35.64 6.54
C ILE A 153 -26.23 36.49 6.00
N PRO A 154 -27.39 35.90 5.59
CA PRO A 154 -28.59 36.67 5.38
C PRO A 154 -28.88 37.36 6.71
N LEU A 155 -28.92 38.70 6.71
CA LEU A 155 -29.29 39.48 7.87
C LEU A 155 -30.71 39.09 8.26
N GLU A 156 -30.85 38.18 9.22
CA GLU A 156 -32.14 37.86 9.82
C GLU A 156 -32.60 39.13 10.54
N GLU A 157 -33.59 39.76 9.92
CA GLU A 157 -34.18 41.03 10.29
C GLU A 157 -34.67 40.93 11.74
N ALA A 158 -33.97 41.61 12.65
CA ALA A 158 -34.28 41.61 14.07
C ALA A 158 -35.71 42.11 14.30
N GLN A 159 -36.66 41.18 14.51
CA GLN A 159 -37.98 41.52 15.01
C GLN A 159 -37.83 42.06 16.45
N PRO A 160 -38.22 43.31 16.73
CA PRO A 160 -38.16 43.82 18.10
C PRO A 160 -39.20 43.09 18.96
N PRO A 161 -38.91 42.84 20.26
CA PRO A 161 -39.87 42.19 21.14
C PRO A 161 -41.09 43.09 21.33
N ALA A 162 -42.27 42.53 21.08
CA ALA A 162 -43.54 43.13 21.47
C ALA A 162 -43.58 43.23 23.00
N TYR A 163 -43.58 44.45 23.53
CA TYR A 163 -43.88 44.68 24.95
C TYR A 163 -45.39 44.48 25.14
N GLU A 164 -45.79 43.36 25.71
CA GLU A 164 -47.11 43.25 26.35
C GLU A 164 -47.06 44.03 27.68
N LEU A 165 -47.79 45.14 27.72
CA LEU A 165 -48.08 45.87 28.95
C LEU A 165 -49.33 45.24 29.59
N ASP A 166 -49.11 44.38 30.58
CA ASP A 166 -50.16 44.00 31.53
C ASP A 166 -50.40 45.17 32.50
N LEU A 167 -51.63 45.71 32.49
CA LEU A 167 -52.19 46.60 33.53
C LEU A 167 -53.61 46.13 33.86
#